data_AF-A0NK05-F1
#
_entry.id   AF-A0NK05-F1
#
_cell.length_a   1.000
_cell.length_b   1.000
_cell.length_c   1.000
_cell.angle_alpha   90.00
_cell.angle_beta   90.00
_cell.angle_gamma   90.00
#
_symmetry.space_group_name_H-M   'P 1'
#
loop_
_entity.id
_entity.type
_entity.pdbx_description
1 polymer ?
#
loop_
_entity_poly.entity_id
_entity_poly.type
_entity_poly.pdbx_seq_one_letter_code
_entity_poly.pdbx_strand_id
1 'polypeptide(L)'
;MKYKRDQMMYAAILGWFSFCWFGWAQADPRADWRIWIALADGIALLVSFAGGILSFRNWHKASALDKNSSWKWYLIFLISEFVLALIGAVFLISKNQINYISLWISFVVAIHFFGLKFVFRDYSLFVLGGIMLLMTIIAHPLANYFNVDQSAIIGIANGFCLLVFALIGLRLGLRKNK
;
A
#
# COMPACT_ATOMS: atom_id res chain seq x y z
N MET A 1 9.13 12.56 -2.77
CA MET A 1 8.34 13.23 -3.82
C MET A 1 8.64 14.73 -3.81
N LYS A 2 8.63 15.37 -4.98
CA LYS A 2 8.96 16.81 -5.11
C LYS A 2 7.81 17.74 -4.68
N TYR A 3 6.57 17.38 -4.98
CA TYR A 3 5.44 18.28 -4.84
C TYR A 3 4.71 18.06 -3.51
N LYS A 4 4.33 19.16 -2.87
CA LYS A 4 3.62 19.13 -1.58
C LYS A 4 2.25 18.47 -1.67
N ARG A 5 1.48 18.77 -2.72
CA ARG A 5 0.16 18.15 -2.98
C ARG A 5 0.30 16.62 -3.08
N ASP A 6 1.29 16.17 -3.84
CA ASP A 6 1.56 14.74 -4.03
C ASP A 6 1.98 14.06 -2.73
N GLN A 7 2.80 14.70 -1.89
CA GLN A 7 3.16 14.14 -0.58
C GLN A 7 1.95 13.93 0.34
N MET A 8 1.01 14.88 0.35
CA MET A 8 -0.22 14.74 1.14
C MET A 8 -1.16 13.69 0.55
N MET A 9 -1.32 13.66 -0.77
CA MET A 9 -2.10 12.62 -1.45
C MET A 9 -1.48 11.23 -1.28
N TYR A 10 -0.15 11.15 -1.29
CA TYR A 10 0.60 9.93 -1.01
C TYR A 10 0.28 9.39 0.38
N ALA A 11 0.30 10.24 1.41
CA ALA A 11 -0.15 9.86 2.75
C ALA A 11 -1.61 9.38 2.77
N ALA A 12 -2.48 10.05 2.01
CA ALA A 12 -3.90 9.69 1.91
C ALA A 12 -4.08 8.27 1.34
N ILE A 13 -3.45 8.00 0.20
CA ILE A 13 -3.55 6.75 -0.54
C ILE A 13 -2.90 5.62 0.23
N LEU A 14 -1.67 5.80 0.74
CA LEU A 14 -1.00 4.76 1.50
C LEU A 14 -1.72 4.46 2.82
N GLY A 15 -2.26 5.48 3.50
CA GLY A 15 -3.09 5.27 4.68
C GLY A 15 -4.34 4.46 4.38
N TRP A 16 -5.02 4.73 3.25
CA TRP A 16 -6.20 3.98 2.83
C TRP A 16 -5.87 2.51 2.55
N PHE A 17 -4.82 2.26 1.76
CA PHE A 17 -4.43 0.88 1.48
C PHE A 17 -3.87 0.16 2.70
N SER A 18 -3.19 0.88 3.61
CA SER A 18 -2.78 0.34 4.90
C SER A 18 -3.99 -0.17 5.70
N PHE A 19 -5.07 0.62 5.78
CA PHE A 19 -6.35 0.21 6.36
C PHE A 19 -6.90 -1.06 5.66
N CYS A 20 -6.95 -1.08 4.33
CA CYS A 20 -7.40 -2.28 3.60
C CYS A 20 -6.56 -3.54 3.92
N TRP A 21 -5.24 -3.41 4.03
CA TRP A 21 -4.35 -4.53 4.38
C TRP A 21 -4.50 -4.99 5.83
N PHE A 22 -4.76 -4.07 6.77
CA PHE A 22 -5.14 -4.46 8.13
C PHE A 22 -6.52 -5.14 8.17
N GLY A 23 -7.42 -4.86 7.21
CA GLY A 23 -8.63 -5.67 6.99
C GLY A 23 -8.30 -7.13 6.62
N TRP A 24 -7.34 -7.35 5.71
CA TRP A 24 -6.86 -8.70 5.37
C TRP A 24 -6.18 -9.39 6.56
N ALA A 25 -5.56 -8.61 7.45
CA ALA A 25 -4.94 -9.13 8.66
C ALA A 25 -5.95 -9.81 9.62
N GLN A 26 -7.24 -9.53 9.47
CA GLN A 26 -8.31 -10.04 10.35
C GLN A 26 -8.84 -11.42 9.98
N ALA A 27 -8.34 -12.06 8.90
CA ALA A 27 -8.84 -13.34 8.40
C ALA A 27 -8.80 -14.48 9.46
N ASP A 28 -7.64 -14.72 10.07
CA ASP A 28 -7.49 -15.62 11.23
C ASP A 28 -6.22 -15.26 12.03
N PRO A 29 -6.15 -14.05 12.63
CA PRO A 29 -5.02 -13.68 13.48
C PRO A 29 -5.14 -14.31 14.87
N ARG A 30 -3.99 -14.49 15.52
CA ARG A 30 -3.94 -14.86 16.94
C ARG A 30 -4.72 -13.87 17.79
N ALA A 31 -5.34 -14.36 18.86
CA ALA A 31 -6.21 -13.57 19.73
C ALA A 31 -5.51 -12.35 20.34
N ASP A 32 -4.23 -12.50 20.71
CA ASP A 32 -3.39 -11.45 21.27
C ASP A 32 -2.99 -10.35 20.26
N TRP A 33 -3.19 -10.57 18.96
CA TRP A 33 -2.87 -9.60 17.89
C TRP A 33 -4.06 -8.71 17.54
N ARG A 34 -5.29 -9.18 17.77
CA ARG A 34 -6.53 -8.56 17.27
C ARG A 34 -6.66 -7.10 17.67
N ILE A 35 -6.38 -6.76 18.92
CA ILE A 35 -6.47 -5.38 19.41
C ILE A 35 -5.44 -4.47 18.73
N TRP A 36 -4.24 -4.97 18.48
CA TRP A 36 -3.18 -4.20 17.82
C TRP A 36 -3.49 -3.97 16.34
N ILE A 37 -4.05 -4.97 15.66
CA ILE A 37 -4.53 -4.84 14.29
C ILE A 37 -5.61 -3.77 14.23
N ALA A 38 -6.62 -3.82 15.11
CA ALA A 38 -7.71 -2.85 15.14
C ALA A 38 -7.21 -1.40 15.41
N LEU A 39 -6.25 -1.23 16.32
CA LEU A 39 -5.64 0.08 16.58
C LEU A 39 -4.85 0.59 15.37
N ALA A 40 -4.04 -0.27 14.74
CA ALA A 40 -3.26 0.09 13.57
C ALA A 40 -4.16 0.45 12.38
N ASP A 41 -5.25 -0.28 12.20
CA ASP A 41 -6.30 -0.04 11.21
C ASP A 41 -6.95 1.35 11.38
N GLY A 42 -7.36 1.67 12.61
CA GLY A 42 -7.92 2.98 12.94
C GLY A 42 -6.93 4.13 12.71
N ILE A 43 -5.66 3.95 13.08
CA ILE A 43 -4.59 4.93 12.82
C ILE A 43 -4.38 5.12 11.32
N ALA A 44 -4.36 4.04 10.53
CA ALA A 44 -4.20 4.11 9.08
C ALA A 44 -5.31 4.91 8.41
N LEU A 45 -6.56 4.70 8.84
CA LEU A 45 -7.71 5.45 8.35
C LEU A 45 -7.62 6.95 8.71
N LEU A 46 -7.20 7.28 9.93
CA LEU A 46 -7.00 8.68 10.35
C LEU A 46 -5.90 9.37 9.54
N VAL A 47 -4.78 8.69 9.29
CA VAL A 47 -3.70 9.19 8.42
C VAL A 47 -4.22 9.42 7.00
N SER A 48 -5.05 8.50 6.49
CA SER A 48 -5.66 8.62 5.17
C SER A 48 -6.48 9.90 5.04
N PHE A 49 -7.40 10.14 5.98
CA PHE A 49 -8.24 11.34 5.98
C PHE A 49 -7.43 12.61 6.19
N ALA A 50 -6.44 12.61 7.09
CA ALA A 50 -5.56 13.76 7.29
C ALA A 50 -4.82 14.12 5.99
N GLY A 51 -4.25 13.13 5.30
CA GLY A 51 -3.59 13.32 4.01
C GLY A 51 -4.54 13.87 2.94
N GLY A 52 -5.75 13.32 2.85
CA GLY A 52 -6.78 13.74 1.89
C GLY A 52 -7.22 15.19 2.10
N ILE A 53 -7.55 15.56 3.34
CA ILE A 53 -7.95 16.93 3.72
C ILE A 53 -6.81 17.92 3.42
N LEU A 54 -5.57 17.58 3.77
CA LEU A 54 -4.42 18.44 3.53
C LEU A 54 -4.10 18.58 2.04
N SER A 55 -4.27 17.50 1.26
CA SER A 55 -4.12 17.54 -0.19
C SER A 55 -5.17 18.46 -0.82
N PHE A 56 -6.43 18.34 -0.41
CA PHE A 56 -7.52 19.20 -0.83
C PHE A 56 -7.24 20.68 -0.51
N ARG A 57 -6.76 20.99 0.70
CA ARG A 57 -6.34 22.36 1.06
C ARG A 57 -5.18 22.90 0.22
N ASN A 58 -4.43 22.04 -0.47
CA ASN A 58 -3.34 22.40 -1.36
C ASN A 58 -3.67 22.09 -2.84
N TRP A 59 -4.96 22.02 -3.22
CA TRP A 59 -5.42 21.59 -4.53
C TRP A 59 -4.71 22.30 -5.70
N HIS A 60 -4.53 23.62 -5.58
CA HIS A 60 -3.93 24.46 -6.61
C HIS A 60 -2.39 24.42 -6.67
N LYS A 61 -1.73 23.62 -5.82
CA LYS A 61 -0.28 23.43 -5.90
C LYS A 61 0.06 22.44 -7.01
N ALA A 62 1.21 22.66 -7.66
CA ALA A 62 1.72 21.80 -8.71
C ALA A 62 1.86 20.33 -8.26
N SER A 63 1.83 19.41 -9.22
CA SER A 63 1.91 17.97 -9.06
C SER A 63 2.73 17.31 -10.17
N ALA A 64 3.25 16.12 -9.88
CA ALA A 64 3.91 15.27 -10.86
C ALA A 64 2.95 14.85 -11.98
N LEU A 65 1.65 14.78 -11.69
CA LEU A 65 0.62 14.33 -12.63
C LEU A 65 0.05 15.44 -13.50
N ASP A 66 0.43 16.70 -13.29
CA ASP A 66 0.01 17.80 -14.17
C ASP A 66 0.59 17.66 -15.59
N LYS A 67 1.64 16.82 -15.77
CA LYS A 67 2.20 16.46 -17.08
C LYS A 67 1.44 15.28 -17.67
N ASN A 68 0.92 15.46 -18.89
CA ASN A 68 0.17 14.42 -19.61
C ASN A 68 0.95 13.10 -19.76
N SER A 69 2.27 13.14 -19.96
CA SER A 69 3.08 11.92 -20.07
C SER A 69 3.13 11.12 -18.76
N SER A 70 3.34 11.78 -17.62
CA SER A 70 3.31 11.14 -16.30
C SER A 70 1.94 10.56 -15.97
N TRP A 71 0.87 11.29 -16.31
CA TRP A 71 -0.51 10.82 -16.15
C TRP A 71 -0.81 9.56 -16.98
N LYS A 72 -0.41 9.55 -18.26
CA LYS A 72 -0.57 8.36 -19.12
C LYS A 72 0.15 7.14 -18.56
N TRP A 73 1.42 7.27 -18.18
CA TRP A 73 2.17 6.17 -17.60
C TRP A 73 1.57 5.67 -16.28
N TYR A 74 1.12 6.59 -15.43
CA TYR A 74 0.39 6.24 -14.22
C TYR A 74 -0.83 5.35 -14.50
N LEU A 75 -1.68 5.74 -15.46
CA LEU A 75 -2.86 4.96 -15.84
C LEU A 75 -2.51 3.61 -16.45
N ILE A 76 -1.48 3.54 -17.29
CA ILE A 76 -1.04 2.27 -17.90
C ILE A 76 -0.64 1.27 -16.82
N PHE A 77 0.24 1.66 -15.88
CA PHE A 77 0.64 0.79 -14.78
C PHE A 77 -0.58 0.35 -13.97
N LEU A 78 -1.36 1.32 -13.48
CA LEU A 78 -2.55 1.06 -12.68
C LEU A 78 -3.50 0.06 -13.34
N ILE A 79 -3.91 0.30 -14.59
CA ILE A 79 -4.87 -0.56 -15.29
C ILE A 79 -4.26 -1.94 -15.54
N SER A 80 -3.02 -2.00 -16.03
CA SER A 80 -2.36 -3.28 -16.33
C SER A 80 -2.23 -4.17 -15.10
N GLU A 81 -1.93 -3.58 -13.94
CA GLU A 81 -1.73 -4.30 -12.69
C GLU A 81 -3.06 -4.70 -12.06
N PHE A 82 -4.10 -3.88 -12.19
CA PHE A 82 -5.46 -4.28 -11.80
C PHE A 82 -5.95 -5.49 -12.61
N VAL A 83 -5.69 -5.50 -13.92
CA VAL A 83 -6.02 -6.65 -14.79
C VAL A 83 -5.21 -7.87 -14.37
N LEU A 84 -3.90 -7.72 -14.10
CA LEU A 84 -3.04 -8.81 -13.64
C LEU A 84 -3.51 -9.37 -12.28
N ALA A 85 -3.83 -8.50 -11.33
CA ALA A 85 -4.38 -8.85 -10.03
C ALA A 85 -5.66 -9.70 -10.19
N LEU A 86 -6.60 -9.22 -11.01
CA LEU A 86 -7.86 -9.92 -11.27
C LEU A 86 -7.64 -11.29 -11.92
N ILE A 87 -6.81 -11.36 -12.96
CA ILE A 87 -6.54 -12.62 -13.68
C ILE A 87 -5.96 -13.67 -12.73
N GLY A 88 -4.94 -13.30 -11.94
CA GLY A 88 -4.34 -14.27 -11.02
C GLY A 88 -5.27 -14.65 -9.87
N ALA A 89 -6.11 -13.74 -9.37
CA ALA A 89 -7.12 -14.08 -8.37
C ALA A 89 -8.15 -15.09 -8.94
N VAL A 90 -8.68 -14.84 -10.14
CA VAL A 90 -9.61 -15.76 -10.81
C VAL A 90 -8.96 -17.13 -11.07
N PHE A 91 -7.69 -17.13 -11.52
CA PHE A 91 -6.93 -18.35 -11.70
C PHE A 91 -6.79 -19.16 -10.41
N LEU A 92 -6.41 -18.53 -9.31
CA LEU A 92 -6.26 -19.18 -8.00
C LEU A 92 -7.60 -19.74 -7.48
N ILE A 93 -8.69 -19.00 -7.66
CA ILE A 93 -10.05 -19.47 -7.33
C ILE A 93 -10.37 -20.73 -8.15
N SER A 94 -10.11 -20.72 -9.46
CA SER A 94 -10.35 -21.89 -10.33
C SER A 94 -9.57 -23.15 -9.94
N LYS A 95 -8.49 -22.99 -9.16
CA LYS A 95 -7.62 -24.06 -8.66
C LYS A 95 -7.91 -24.42 -7.19
N ASN A 96 -8.93 -23.85 -6.57
CA ASN A 96 -9.23 -23.97 -5.13
C ASN A 96 -8.04 -23.55 -4.25
N GLN A 97 -7.23 -22.58 -4.70
CA GLN A 97 -6.04 -22.05 -4.01
C GLN A 97 -6.31 -20.67 -3.41
N ILE A 98 -7.47 -20.47 -2.79
CA ILE A 98 -7.97 -19.17 -2.31
C ILE A 98 -7.00 -18.53 -1.29
N ASN A 99 -6.33 -19.34 -0.48
CA ASN A 99 -5.39 -18.89 0.55
C ASN A 99 -4.19 -18.11 -0.02
N TYR A 100 -3.88 -18.29 -1.32
CA TYR A 100 -2.76 -17.61 -1.99
C TYR A 100 -3.15 -16.28 -2.65
N ILE A 101 -4.44 -15.91 -2.64
CA ILE A 101 -4.88 -14.64 -3.26
C ILE A 101 -4.20 -13.46 -2.58
N SER A 102 -4.02 -13.49 -1.26
CA SER A 102 -3.35 -12.43 -0.49
C SER A 102 -1.91 -12.19 -0.94
N LEU A 103 -1.18 -13.28 -1.13
CA LEU A 103 0.19 -13.26 -1.62
C LEU A 103 0.26 -12.77 -3.07
N TRP A 104 -0.66 -13.20 -3.92
CA TRP A 104 -0.73 -12.75 -5.31
C TRP A 104 -0.98 -11.24 -5.40
N ILE A 105 -1.98 -10.74 -4.68
CA ILE A 105 -2.29 -9.30 -4.65
C ILE A 105 -1.11 -8.53 -4.07
N SER A 106 -0.48 -9.03 -3.00
CA SER A 106 0.70 -8.42 -2.40
C SER A 106 1.86 -8.31 -3.40
N PHE A 107 2.12 -9.37 -4.16
CA PHE A 107 3.14 -9.39 -5.20
C PHE A 107 2.88 -8.34 -6.28
N VAL A 108 1.65 -8.27 -6.81
CA VAL A 108 1.28 -7.28 -7.84
C VAL A 108 1.41 -5.85 -7.30
N VAL A 109 0.97 -5.60 -6.05
CA VAL A 109 1.11 -4.29 -5.40
C VAL A 109 2.59 -3.93 -5.16
N ALA A 110 3.44 -4.90 -4.81
CA ALA A 110 4.87 -4.64 -4.66
C ALA A 110 5.52 -4.19 -5.99
N ILE A 111 5.16 -4.83 -7.10
CA ILE A 111 5.62 -4.46 -8.44
C ILE A 111 5.08 -3.09 -8.86
N HIS A 112 3.83 -2.76 -8.52
CA HIS A 112 3.22 -1.45 -8.77
C HIS A 112 4.10 -0.30 -8.28
N PHE A 113 4.69 -0.44 -7.10
CA PHE A 113 5.56 0.60 -6.55
C PHE A 113 6.85 0.81 -7.34
N PHE A 114 7.37 -0.23 -8.02
CA PHE A 114 8.51 -0.07 -8.94
C PHE A 114 8.13 0.77 -10.17
N GLY A 115 6.92 0.55 -10.73
CA GLY A 115 6.38 1.39 -11.80
C GLY A 115 6.18 2.84 -11.34
N LEU A 116 5.54 3.04 -10.19
CA LEU A 116 5.28 4.37 -9.63
C LEU A 116 6.54 5.17 -9.33
N LYS A 117 7.65 4.52 -8.96
CA LYS A 117 8.94 5.19 -8.79
C LYS A 117 9.34 6.00 -10.03
N PHE A 118 9.05 5.51 -11.24
CA PHE A 118 9.36 6.23 -12.48
C PHE A 118 8.43 7.43 -12.71
N VAL A 119 7.15 7.28 -12.38
CA VAL A 119 6.13 8.34 -12.52
C VAL A 119 6.42 9.51 -11.56
N PHE A 120 6.61 9.21 -10.28
CA PHE A 120 6.76 10.22 -9.23
C PHE A 120 8.22 10.62 -8.96
N ARG A 121 9.17 9.93 -9.60
CA ARG A 121 10.62 10.11 -9.41
C ARG A 121 11.01 10.06 -7.93
N ASP A 122 10.46 9.08 -7.23
CA ASP A 122 10.64 8.91 -5.79
C ASP A 122 11.24 7.54 -5.50
N TYR A 123 12.48 7.52 -5.01
CA TYR A 123 13.18 6.29 -4.67
C TYR A 123 12.58 5.58 -3.45
N SER A 124 11.86 6.30 -2.58
CA SER A 124 11.19 5.69 -1.43
C SER A 124 10.15 4.65 -1.86
N LEU A 125 9.50 4.85 -3.02
CA LEU A 125 8.57 3.88 -3.60
C LEU A 125 9.28 2.57 -4.00
N PHE A 126 10.49 2.65 -4.53
CA PHE A 126 11.27 1.47 -4.85
C PHE A 126 11.65 0.69 -3.59
N VAL A 127 12.05 1.40 -2.53
CA VAL A 127 12.32 0.78 -1.22
C VAL A 127 11.06 0.11 -0.65
N LEU A 128 9.92 0.80 -0.68
CA LEU A 128 8.63 0.25 -0.24
C LEU A 128 8.26 -1.02 -1.00
N GLY A 129 8.33 -0.99 -2.34
CA GLY A 129 8.07 -2.16 -3.17
C GLY A 129 9.01 -3.34 -2.86
N GLY A 130 10.31 -3.06 -2.66
CA GLY A 130 11.28 -4.08 -2.28
C GLY A 130 10.98 -4.72 -0.92
N ILE A 131 10.60 -3.92 0.09
CA ILE A 131 10.21 -4.43 1.41
C ILE A 131 8.94 -5.28 1.29
N MET A 132 7.90 -4.80 0.60
CA MET A 132 6.65 -5.56 0.43
C MET A 132 6.86 -6.86 -0.36
N LEU A 133 7.73 -6.85 -1.37
CA LEU A 133 8.09 -8.07 -2.10
C LEU A 133 8.78 -9.08 -1.19
N LEU A 134 9.73 -8.63 -0.35
CA LEU A 134 10.36 -9.48 0.66
C LEU A 134 9.33 -10.06 1.63
N MET A 135 8.42 -9.23 2.15
CA MET A 135 7.33 -9.66 3.03
C MET A 135 6.43 -10.71 2.38
N THR A 136 6.16 -10.57 1.08
CA THR A 136 5.38 -11.55 0.31
C THR A 136 6.07 -12.91 0.27
N ILE A 137 7.40 -12.94 0.09
CA ILE A 137 8.17 -14.19 0.03
C ILE A 137 8.20 -14.89 1.40
N ILE A 138 8.38 -14.12 2.49
CA ILE A 138 8.51 -14.69 3.84
C ILE A 138 7.17 -14.93 4.54
N ALA A 139 6.05 -14.42 4.00
CA ALA A 139 4.75 -14.55 4.66
C ALA A 139 4.30 -16.02 4.80
N HIS A 140 4.56 -16.86 3.81
CA HIS A 140 4.23 -18.29 3.88
C HIS A 140 4.95 -19.02 5.04
N PRO A 141 6.29 -19.00 5.16
CA PRO A 141 6.96 -19.66 6.27
C PRO A 141 6.59 -19.06 7.65
N LEU A 142 6.34 -17.75 7.73
CA LEU A 142 5.90 -17.12 8.98
C LEU A 142 4.48 -17.54 9.38
N ALA A 143 3.55 -17.62 8.42
CA ALA A 143 2.19 -18.07 8.68
C ALA A 143 2.17 -19.51 9.22
N ASN A 144 2.99 -20.39 8.65
CA ASN A 144 3.17 -21.76 9.14
C ASN A 144 3.78 -21.77 10.56
N TYR A 145 4.80 -20.95 10.81
CA TYR A 145 5.45 -20.87 12.13
C TYR A 145 4.49 -20.40 13.23
N PHE A 146 3.65 -19.41 12.93
CA PHE A 146 2.68 -18.87 13.89
C PHE A 146 1.34 -19.61 13.90
N ASN A 147 1.14 -20.58 13.00
CA ASN A 147 -0.12 -21.31 12.80
C ASN A 147 -1.32 -20.37 12.60
N VAL A 148 -1.21 -19.45 11.66
CA VAL A 148 -2.24 -18.47 11.28
C VAL A 148 -2.43 -18.45 9.76
N ASP A 149 -3.50 -17.80 9.30
CA ASP A 149 -3.71 -17.61 7.86
C ASP A 149 -2.62 -16.72 7.23
N GLN A 150 -2.25 -17.02 5.98
CA GLN A 150 -1.25 -16.23 5.23
C GLN A 150 -1.69 -14.78 5.05
N SER A 151 -3.00 -14.55 4.88
CA SER A 151 -3.63 -13.23 4.86
C SER A 151 -3.35 -12.44 6.14
N ALA A 152 -3.32 -13.10 7.30
CA ALA A 152 -3.04 -12.45 8.57
C ALA A 152 -1.63 -11.83 8.57
N ILE A 153 -0.61 -12.62 8.20
CA ILE A 153 0.78 -12.18 8.16
C ILE A 153 0.99 -11.09 7.12
N ILE A 154 0.55 -11.30 5.87
CA ILE A 154 0.81 -10.35 4.81
C ILE A 154 0.01 -9.06 5.00
N GLY A 155 -1.20 -9.14 5.58
CA GLY A 155 -2.00 -8.00 5.98
C GLY A 155 -1.29 -7.11 7.01
N ILE A 156 -0.75 -7.71 8.06
CA ILE A 156 0.06 -6.98 9.07
C ILE A 156 1.29 -6.36 8.41
N ALA A 157 2.05 -7.14 7.64
CA ALA A 157 3.31 -6.70 7.06
C ALA A 157 3.12 -5.54 6.08
N ASN A 158 2.21 -5.69 5.11
CA ASN A 158 1.91 -4.65 4.13
C ASN A 158 1.22 -3.46 4.77
N GLY A 159 0.26 -3.69 5.66
CA GLY A 159 -0.43 -2.64 6.41
C GLY A 159 0.56 -1.75 7.14
N PHE A 160 1.52 -2.34 7.85
CA PHE A 160 2.54 -1.61 8.58
C PHE A 160 3.53 -0.88 7.66
N CYS A 161 4.01 -1.53 6.59
CA CYS A 161 4.90 -0.90 5.61
C CYS A 161 4.25 0.37 5.02
N LEU A 162 3.00 0.25 4.56
CA LEU A 162 2.25 1.35 3.99
C LEU A 162 2.00 2.45 5.02
N LEU A 163 1.65 2.10 6.26
CA LEU A 163 1.42 3.07 7.34
C LEU A 163 2.67 3.89 7.64
N VAL A 164 3.83 3.24 7.77
CA VAL A 164 5.11 3.92 8.02
C VAL A 164 5.41 4.92 6.91
N PHE A 165 5.27 4.52 5.65
CA PHE A 165 5.51 5.40 4.52
C PHE A 165 4.44 6.51 4.40
N ALA A 166 3.19 6.24 4.77
CA ALA A 166 2.14 7.25 4.85
C ALA A 166 2.47 8.33 5.88
N LEU A 167 2.92 7.93 7.07
CA LEU A 167 3.35 8.84 8.14
C LEU A 167 4.58 9.67 7.74
N ILE A 168 5.55 9.06 7.05
CA ILE A 168 6.71 9.78 6.50
C ILE A 168 6.23 10.82 5.48
N GLY A 169 5.36 10.42 4.54
CA GLY A 169 4.78 11.32 3.53
C GLY A 169 4.03 12.49 4.15
N LEU A 170 3.19 12.21 5.15
CA LEU A 170 2.43 13.23 5.90
C LEU A 170 3.37 14.21 6.59
N ARG A 171 4.38 13.70 7.31
CA ARG A 171 5.40 14.53 7.98
C ARG A 171 6.16 15.40 7.00
N LEU A 172 6.59 14.85 5.87
CA LEU A 172 7.30 15.60 4.83
C LEU A 172 6.41 16.66 4.18
N GLY A 173 5.14 16.35 3.92
CA GLY A 173 4.17 17.32 3.42
C GLY A 173 3.91 18.46 4.41
N LEU A 174 3.91 18.19 5.71
CA LEU A 174 3.69 19.20 6.75
C LEU A 174 4.87 20.15 6.98
N ARG A 175 6.09 19.77 6.57
CA ARG A 175 7.26 20.64 6.69
C ARG A 175 7.01 21.93 5.90
N LYS A 176 7.20 23.08 6.56
CA LYS A 176 7.30 24.37 5.87
C LYS A 176 8.59 24.34 5.06
N ASN A 177 8.52 24.69 3.78
CA ASN A 177 9.72 25.02 3.02
C ASN A 177 10.38 26.19 3.77
N LYS A 178 11.61 25.99 4.26
CA LYS A 178 12.49 27.12 4.56
C LYS A 178 12.87 27.77 3.23
#